data_AF-V2XXS2-F1
#
_entry.id   AF-V2XXS2-F1
#
_cell.length_a   1.000
_cell.length_b   1.000
_cell.length_c   1.000
_cell.angle_alpha   90.00
_cell.angle_beta   90.00
_cell.angle_gamma   90.00
#
_symmetry.space_group_name_H-M   'P 1'
#
loop_
_entity.id
_entity.type
_entity.pdbx_description
1 polymer ?
#
loop_
_entity_poly.entity_id
_entity_poly.type
_entity_poly.pdbx_seq_one_letter_code
_entity_poly.pdbx_strand_id
1 'polypeptide(L)'
;MIAQEMHNFHNTDIDICELLRTMSLREQKFDNFGNTTQRVFHPAPVEDELMSDGTQSDTASECSSSNTHLRSETYGCAYLKALQAQLDCYPTTGGEYLEAIFTHREILFAYPSSHQECARAFSDIAFQLEHRAWRADRDADTEAVMAFRHEAWMIAAKLQPHQKQDERRFDSDVQHVSNAPIRCVMQPVF
;
A
#
# COMPACT_ATOMS: atom_id res chain seq x y z
N MET A 1 -20.42 10.72 -36.29
CA MET A 1 -19.08 11.35 -36.25
C MET A 1 -18.76 11.83 -34.83
N ILE A 2 -18.66 10.94 -33.83
CA ILE A 2 -17.95 11.19 -32.55
C ILE A 2 -17.53 9.81 -32.02
N ALA A 3 -16.46 9.25 -32.55
CA ALA A 3 -15.84 8.02 -32.06
C ALA A 3 -14.37 8.01 -32.44
N GLN A 4 -13.53 8.80 -31.76
CA GLN A 4 -12.07 8.63 -31.83
C GLN A 4 -11.36 9.49 -30.78
N GLU A 5 -11.34 9.03 -29.53
CA GLU A 5 -10.38 9.50 -28.53
C GLU A 5 -10.21 8.44 -27.44
N MET A 6 -9.71 7.25 -27.82
CA MET A 6 -9.34 6.18 -26.89
C MET A 6 -8.05 5.47 -27.29
N HIS A 7 -6.99 6.20 -27.63
CA HIS A 7 -5.66 5.60 -27.77
C HIS A 7 -4.57 6.64 -27.53
N ASN A 8 -4.15 6.80 -26.27
CA ASN A 8 -2.80 7.25 -25.90
C ASN A 8 -2.50 7.04 -24.40
N PHE A 9 -2.77 5.84 -23.88
CA PHE A 9 -2.02 5.32 -22.72
C PHE A 9 -0.89 4.46 -23.28
N HIS A 10 0.11 5.11 -23.84
CA HIS A 10 1.33 4.46 -24.30
C HIS A 10 2.28 4.31 -23.09
N ASN A 11 2.50 3.07 -22.68
CA ASN A 11 3.74 2.55 -22.09
C ASN A 11 4.55 3.51 -21.21
N THR A 12 4.27 3.47 -19.90
CA THR A 12 5.28 3.76 -18.87
C THR A 12 5.79 2.47 -18.25
N ASP A 13 5.95 1.41 -19.05
CA ASP A 13 6.89 0.33 -18.71
C ASP A 13 8.30 0.84 -19.02
N ILE A 14 8.79 1.72 -18.14
CA ILE A 14 10.23 1.95 -18.03
C ILE A 14 10.79 0.62 -17.55
N ASP A 15 11.51 -0.06 -18.44
CA ASP A 15 12.14 -1.33 -18.13
C ASP A 15 13.19 -1.09 -17.04
N ILE A 16 12.84 -1.48 -15.81
CA ILE A 16 13.69 -1.34 -14.62
C ILE A 16 15.06 -1.98 -14.87
N CYS A 17 15.13 -3.02 -15.71
CA CYS A 17 16.39 -3.65 -16.10
C CYS A 17 17.26 -2.73 -16.94
N GLU A 18 16.68 -1.90 -17.81
CA GLU A 18 17.40 -0.89 -18.60
C GLU A 18 17.87 0.27 -17.72
N LEU A 19 17.06 0.68 -16.74
CA LEU A 19 17.44 1.70 -15.76
C LEU A 19 18.59 1.23 -14.86
N LEU A 20 18.55 -0.01 -14.36
CA LEU A 20 19.65 -0.59 -13.58
C LEU A 20 20.92 -0.79 -14.41
N ARG A 21 20.78 -1.08 -15.72
CA ARG A 21 21.91 -1.20 -16.66
C ARG A 21 22.57 0.15 -16.93
N THR A 22 21.80 1.23 -16.99
CA THR A 22 22.32 2.59 -17.19
C THR A 22 22.91 3.19 -15.91
N MET A 23 22.46 2.76 -14.73
CA MET A 23 23.04 3.14 -13.44
C MET A 23 24.22 2.28 -12.99
N SER A 24 24.76 1.43 -13.86
CA SER A 24 26.01 0.71 -13.58
C SER A 24 27.14 1.75 -13.45
N LEU A 25 27.44 2.10 -12.19
CA LEU A 25 28.45 3.07 -11.81
C LEU A 25 29.79 2.57 -12.33
N ARG A 26 30.21 3.15 -13.45
CA ARG A 26 31.57 3.05 -13.97
C ARG A 26 32.50 3.35 -12.80
N GLU A 27 33.25 2.35 -12.35
CA GLU A 27 34.22 2.46 -11.26
C GLU A 27 35.14 3.64 -11.52
N GLN A 28 34.81 4.78 -10.90
CA GLN A 28 35.60 5.98 -11.00
C GLN A 28 36.78 5.78 -10.06
N LYS A 29 37.87 5.30 -10.64
CA LYS A 29 39.18 5.20 -10.01
C LYS A 29 39.56 6.57 -9.45
N PHE A 30 39.36 6.75 -8.15
CA PHE A 30 39.86 7.92 -7.43
C PHE A 30 41.38 7.80 -7.30
N ASP A 31 42.09 8.38 -8.26
CA ASP A 31 43.51 8.66 -8.11
C ASP A 31 43.67 9.79 -7.08
N ASN A 32 44.00 9.37 -5.86
CA ASN A 32 44.96 9.98 -4.94
C ASN A 32 45.36 11.45 -5.21
N PHE A 33 44.75 12.39 -4.48
CA PHE A 33 45.34 13.71 -4.23
C PHE A 33 45.38 13.96 -2.73
N GLY A 34 46.55 13.68 -2.14
CA GLY A 34 46.96 14.31 -0.90
C GLY A 34 47.20 15.79 -1.13
N ASN A 35 46.69 16.64 -0.24
CA ASN A 35 47.51 17.60 0.52
C ASN A 35 46.62 18.52 1.39
N THR A 36 46.97 18.54 2.68
CA THR A 36 47.27 19.75 3.46
C THR A 36 46.20 20.85 3.55
N THR A 37 45.60 21.06 4.73
CA THR A 37 45.94 22.18 5.64
C THR A 37 45.12 22.15 6.95
N GLN A 38 45.83 21.83 8.04
CA GLN A 38 45.74 22.33 9.42
C GLN A 38 44.83 23.55 9.73
N ARG A 39 43.88 23.42 10.68
CA ARG A 39 43.48 24.44 11.66
C ARG A 39 42.90 23.74 12.90
N VAL A 40 43.69 23.61 13.98
CA VAL A 40 43.76 24.48 15.18
C VAL A 40 42.51 24.36 16.08
N PHE A 41 42.76 23.76 17.24
CA PHE A 41 41.91 23.65 18.42
C PHE A 41 41.42 25.01 18.94
N HIS A 42 40.22 25.05 19.52
CA HIS A 42 40.01 25.65 20.85
C HIS A 42 38.73 25.11 21.52
N PRO A 43 38.83 24.59 22.76
CA PRO A 43 37.68 24.24 23.60
C PRO A 43 37.26 25.45 24.44
N ALA A 44 35.96 25.62 24.66
CA ALA A 44 35.42 26.47 25.72
C ALA A 44 34.34 25.69 26.47
N PRO A 45 34.53 25.42 27.77
CA PRO A 45 33.49 24.91 28.65
C PRO A 45 32.71 26.11 29.21
N VAL A 46 31.41 26.12 28.99
CA VAL A 46 30.48 26.94 29.77
C VAL A 46 29.53 25.98 30.47
N GLU A 47 29.84 25.78 31.74
CA GLU A 47 28.94 25.24 32.75
C GLU A 47 27.98 26.37 33.15
N ASP A 48 26.68 26.07 33.24
CA ASP A 48 25.67 26.75 34.07
C ASP A 48 24.39 25.90 33.97
N GLU A 49 24.16 25.01 34.93
CA GLU A 49 23.28 25.19 36.09
C GLU A 49 21.76 25.08 35.79
N LEU A 50 21.23 23.91 36.18
CA LEU A 50 19.98 23.69 36.93
C LEU A 50 18.67 24.34 36.44
N MET A 51 17.80 23.51 35.85
CA MET A 51 16.34 23.52 36.08
C MET A 51 15.83 22.07 35.97
N SER A 52 15.78 21.34 37.09
CA SER A 52 14.58 21.10 37.92
C SER A 52 13.68 19.98 37.37
N ASP A 53 13.72 18.84 38.06
CA ASP A 53 12.89 17.65 37.86
C ASP A 53 11.40 18.01 37.94
N GLY A 54 10.77 18.12 36.77
CA GLY A 54 9.36 18.50 36.63
C GLY A 54 8.56 17.40 35.95
N THR A 55 8.00 16.51 36.77
CA THR A 55 6.85 15.62 36.49
C THR A 55 6.97 14.65 35.32
N GLN A 56 7.21 13.38 35.68
CA GLN A 56 6.73 12.22 34.92
C GLN A 56 5.21 12.37 34.71
N SER A 57 4.82 12.95 33.59
CA SER A 57 3.46 12.79 33.07
C SER A 57 3.39 11.41 32.45
N ASP A 58 3.09 10.42 33.28
CA ASP A 58 2.55 9.14 32.85
C ASP A 58 1.16 9.38 32.27
N THR A 59 1.07 10.03 31.12
CA THR A 59 -0.09 9.93 30.25
C THR A 59 0.02 8.62 29.48
N ALA A 60 0.10 7.51 30.21
CA ALA A 60 -0.29 6.22 29.68
C ALA A 60 -1.78 6.33 29.39
N SER A 61 -2.13 6.71 28.17
CA SER A 61 -3.48 6.57 27.65
C SER A 61 -3.76 5.07 27.61
N GLU A 62 -4.29 4.55 28.72
CA GLU A 62 -4.72 3.18 28.84
C GLU A 62 -5.87 2.96 27.86
N CYS A 63 -5.51 2.52 26.66
CA CYS A 63 -6.44 2.06 25.65
C CYS A 63 -7.01 0.75 26.17
N SER A 64 -7.95 0.85 27.11
CA SER A 64 -8.67 -0.28 27.66
C SER A 64 -9.29 -1.01 26.49
N SER A 65 -8.67 -2.12 26.10
CA SER A 65 -9.13 -3.02 25.04
C SER A 65 -10.44 -3.65 25.48
N SER A 66 -11.50 -2.85 25.39
CA SER A 66 -12.85 -3.24 25.74
C SER A 66 -13.30 -4.16 24.63
N ASN A 67 -13.05 -5.45 24.83
CA ASN A 67 -13.40 -6.59 23.97
C ASN A 67 -14.93 -6.79 23.84
N THR A 68 -15.70 -5.71 23.69
CA THR A 68 -17.16 -5.77 23.54
C THR A 68 -17.62 -5.59 22.11
N HIS A 69 -16.73 -5.41 21.13
CA HIS A 69 -17.15 -5.45 19.73
C HIS A 69 -17.32 -6.91 19.30
N LEU A 70 -18.59 -7.32 19.25
CA LEU A 70 -19.13 -8.42 18.46
C LEU A 70 -18.20 -8.75 17.29
N ARG A 71 -17.87 -10.05 17.15
CA ARG A 71 -17.03 -10.69 16.12
C ARG A 71 -17.27 -10.20 14.69
N SER A 72 -16.91 -8.96 14.40
CA SER A 72 -16.74 -8.46 13.05
C SER A 72 -15.53 -9.19 12.50
N GLU A 73 -15.75 -9.96 11.46
CA GLU A 73 -14.73 -10.75 10.81
C GLU A 73 -13.63 -9.79 10.33
N THR A 74 -12.51 -9.73 11.07
CA THR A 74 -11.36 -8.88 10.74
C THR A 74 -10.58 -9.55 9.63
N TYR A 75 -10.37 -8.84 8.52
CA TYR A 75 -9.62 -9.34 7.37
C TYR A 75 -8.13 -8.99 7.46
N GLY A 76 -7.31 -9.69 6.66
CA GLY A 76 -5.89 -9.39 6.52
C GLY A 76 -4.95 -10.23 7.38
N CYS A 77 -3.66 -9.91 7.30
CA CYS A 77 -2.61 -10.59 8.04
C CYS A 77 -2.69 -10.31 9.54
N ALA A 78 -2.00 -11.12 10.36
CA ALA A 78 -2.01 -10.99 11.81
C ALA A 78 -1.64 -9.57 12.30
N TYR A 79 -0.71 -8.91 11.60
CA TYR A 79 -0.31 -7.54 11.87
C TYR A 79 -1.47 -6.55 11.70
N LEU A 80 -2.17 -6.59 10.55
CA LEU A 80 -3.31 -5.69 10.31
C LEU A 80 -4.49 -5.96 11.24
N LYS A 81 -4.71 -7.21 11.64
CA LYS A 81 -5.71 -7.56 12.65
C LYS A 81 -5.40 -6.93 14.01
N ALA A 82 -4.13 -6.94 14.42
CA ALA A 82 -3.69 -6.29 15.65
C ALA A 82 -3.81 -4.75 15.57
N LEU A 83 -3.56 -4.18 14.39
CA LEU A 83 -3.73 -2.76 14.12
C LEU A 83 -5.21 -2.34 14.21
N GLN A 84 -6.11 -3.11 13.58
CA GLN A 84 -7.56 -2.89 13.63
C GLN A 84 -8.10 -2.92 15.07
N ALA A 85 -7.58 -3.82 15.92
CA ALA A 85 -7.99 -3.91 17.32
C ALA A 85 -7.65 -2.65 18.15
N GLN A 86 -6.75 -1.79 17.67
CA GLN A 86 -6.27 -0.59 18.36
C GLN A 86 -6.67 0.71 17.65
N LEU A 87 -7.48 0.61 16.59
CA LEU A 87 -7.72 1.73 15.67
C LEU A 87 -8.44 2.92 16.34
N ASP A 88 -9.30 2.66 17.33
CA ASP A 88 -10.02 3.68 18.09
C ASP A 88 -9.07 4.65 18.81
N CYS A 89 -7.90 4.17 19.23
CA CYS A 89 -6.90 4.96 19.94
C CYS A 89 -5.63 5.19 19.13
N TYR A 90 -5.60 4.76 17.87
CA TYR A 90 -4.42 4.84 17.03
C TYR A 90 -4.05 6.31 16.74
N PRO A 91 -2.82 6.75 17.06
CA PRO A 91 -2.35 8.08 16.72
C PRO A 91 -2.07 8.15 15.21
N THR A 92 -2.47 9.26 14.59
CA THR A 92 -2.14 9.57 13.20
C THR A 92 -1.21 10.77 13.08
N THR A 93 -1.21 11.64 14.10
CA THR A 93 -0.27 12.74 14.25
C THR A 93 1.07 12.21 14.80
N GLY A 94 2.07 12.11 13.94
CA GLY A 94 3.40 11.55 14.29
C GLY A 94 3.96 10.62 13.21
N GLY A 95 3.13 10.20 12.26
CA GLY A 95 3.54 9.34 11.14
C GLY A 95 3.49 7.85 11.47
N GLU A 96 2.86 7.45 12.58
CA GLU A 96 2.71 6.06 13.00
C GLU A 96 1.95 5.23 11.95
N TYR A 97 1.01 5.83 11.22
CA TYR A 97 0.35 5.16 10.10
C TYR A 97 1.32 4.83 8.95
N LEU A 98 2.37 5.62 8.74
CA LEU A 98 3.42 5.33 7.74
C LEU A 98 4.30 4.18 8.20
N GLU A 99 4.67 4.16 9.48
CA GLU A 99 5.39 3.03 10.07
C GLU A 99 4.59 1.73 9.87
N ALA A 100 3.28 1.77 10.11
CA ALA A 100 2.43 0.60 9.88
C ALA A 100 2.39 0.13 8.42
N ILE A 101 2.39 1.06 7.47
CA ILE A 101 2.47 0.73 6.05
C ILE A 101 3.83 0.10 5.72
N PHE A 102 4.94 0.65 6.22
CA PHE A 102 6.27 0.11 5.97
C PHE A 102 6.47 -1.26 6.60
N THR A 103 6.09 -1.44 7.86
CA THR A 103 6.12 -2.75 8.53
C THR A 103 5.27 -3.78 7.79
N HIS A 104 4.06 -3.41 7.34
CA HIS A 104 3.25 -4.30 6.51
C HIS A 104 3.97 -4.69 5.22
N ARG A 105 4.60 -3.74 4.52
CA ARG A 105 5.32 -4.02 3.26
C ARG A 105 6.51 -4.96 3.47
N GLU A 106 7.23 -4.83 4.56
CA GLU A 106 8.34 -5.73 4.92
C GLU A 106 7.82 -7.16 5.14
N ILE A 107 6.74 -7.31 5.92
CA ILE A 107 6.13 -8.62 6.19
C ILE A 107 5.54 -9.22 4.90
N LEU A 108 4.91 -8.40 4.06
CA LEU A 108 4.39 -8.80 2.74
C LEU A 108 5.50 -9.35 1.84
N PHE A 109 6.66 -8.68 1.82
CA PHE A 109 7.80 -9.12 1.02
C PHE A 109 8.37 -10.46 1.52
N ALA A 110 8.40 -10.66 2.84
CA ALA A 110 8.87 -11.91 3.44
C ALA A 110 7.91 -13.09 3.18
N TYR A 111 6.59 -12.85 3.18
CA TYR A 111 5.60 -13.93 3.02
C TYR A 111 4.33 -13.49 2.26
N PRO A 112 4.37 -13.38 0.92
CA PRO A 112 3.27 -12.80 0.13
C PRO A 112 1.97 -13.63 0.15
N SER A 113 2.06 -14.96 0.33
CA SER A 113 0.89 -15.85 0.32
C SER A 113 -0.10 -15.59 1.46
N SER A 114 0.34 -15.04 2.61
CA SER A 114 -0.56 -14.73 3.73
C SER A 114 -1.31 -13.40 3.61
N HIS A 115 -1.14 -12.67 2.50
CA HIS A 115 -1.61 -11.28 2.39
C HIS A 115 -2.75 -11.08 1.38
N GLN A 116 -3.44 -12.16 0.98
CA GLN A 116 -4.55 -12.11 0.01
C GLN A 116 -5.71 -11.18 0.44
N GLU A 117 -5.94 -11.07 1.75
CA GLU A 117 -7.01 -10.25 2.30
C GLU A 117 -6.55 -8.87 2.79
N CYS A 118 -5.26 -8.54 2.64
CA CYS A 118 -4.72 -7.28 3.17
C CYS A 118 -5.24 -6.05 2.44
N ALA A 119 -5.53 -6.15 1.14
CA ALA A 119 -6.14 -5.05 0.40
C ALA A 119 -7.51 -4.64 0.99
N ARG A 120 -8.32 -5.64 1.38
CA ARG A 120 -9.61 -5.41 2.06
C ARG A 120 -9.39 -4.81 3.45
N ALA A 121 -8.48 -5.39 4.23
CA ALA A 121 -8.16 -4.92 5.58
C ALA A 121 -7.73 -3.44 5.61
N PHE A 122 -6.89 -3.00 4.67
CA PHE A 122 -6.51 -1.59 4.55
C PHE A 122 -7.67 -0.69 4.15
N SER A 123 -8.57 -1.17 3.29
CA SER A 123 -9.78 -0.43 2.91
C SER A 123 -10.70 -0.24 4.12
N ASP A 124 -10.84 -1.28 4.95
CA ASP A 124 -11.63 -1.24 6.18
C ASP A 124 -11.00 -0.31 7.24
N ILE A 125 -9.67 -0.29 7.35
CA ILE A 125 -8.95 0.66 8.21
C ILE A 125 -9.20 2.10 7.75
N ALA A 126 -9.05 2.37 6.45
CA ALA A 126 -9.30 3.69 5.88
C ALA A 126 -10.75 4.14 6.11
N PHE A 127 -11.72 3.24 5.91
CA PHE A 127 -13.13 3.52 6.15
C PHE A 127 -13.39 3.88 7.62
N GLN A 128 -12.81 3.15 8.56
CA GLN A 128 -12.97 3.43 9.99
C GLN A 128 -12.33 4.76 10.40
N LEU A 129 -11.15 5.09 9.88
CA LEU A 129 -10.50 6.38 10.14
C LEU A 129 -11.32 7.55 9.57
N GLU A 130 -11.91 7.39 8.38
CA GLU A 130 -12.76 8.40 7.75
C GLU A 130 -14.03 8.71 8.55
N HIS A 131 -14.57 7.72 9.27
CA HIS A 131 -15.80 7.86 10.08
C HIS A 131 -15.51 8.16 11.56
N ARG A 132 -14.24 8.24 11.95
CA ARG A 132 -13.86 8.49 13.34
C ARG A 132 -14.16 9.94 13.73
N ALA A 133 -14.58 10.14 14.98
CA ALA A 133 -14.83 11.49 15.50
C ALA A 133 -13.54 12.32 15.53
N TRP A 134 -13.65 13.57 15.06
CA TRP A 134 -12.55 14.54 15.03
C TRP A 134 -11.98 14.80 16.43
N ARG A 135 -10.65 14.84 16.52
CA ARG A 135 -9.89 15.32 17.69
C ARG A 135 -8.62 16.01 17.22
N ALA A 136 -8.03 16.87 18.05
CA ALA A 136 -6.83 17.63 17.69
C ALA A 136 -5.59 16.75 17.43
N ASP A 137 -5.49 15.58 18.07
CA ASP A 137 -4.46 14.55 17.87
C ASP A 137 -4.71 13.66 16.63
N ARG A 138 -5.67 14.06 15.78
CA ARG A 138 -6.17 13.29 14.63
C ARG A 138 -6.27 14.11 13.36
N ASP A 139 -5.60 15.25 13.31
CA ASP A 139 -5.62 16.14 12.14
C ASP A 139 -5.07 15.44 10.88
N ALA A 140 -4.19 14.45 11.09
CA ALA A 140 -3.61 13.62 10.04
C ALA A 140 -4.48 12.43 9.61
N ASP A 141 -5.69 12.23 10.16
CA ASP A 141 -6.57 11.11 9.77
C ASP A 141 -6.86 11.15 8.24
N THR A 142 -7.00 12.34 7.64
CA THR A 142 -7.22 12.49 6.19
C THR A 142 -6.03 11.96 5.37
N GLU A 143 -4.80 12.29 5.77
CA GLU A 143 -3.59 11.81 5.11
C GLU A 143 -3.42 10.30 5.29
N ALA A 144 -3.69 9.79 6.48
CA ALA A 144 -3.67 8.37 6.80
C ALA A 144 -4.68 7.58 5.96
N VAL A 145 -5.92 8.07 5.83
CA VAL A 145 -6.97 7.47 4.97
C VAL A 145 -6.49 7.34 3.52
N MET A 146 -5.90 8.40 2.97
CA MET A 146 -5.37 8.38 1.61
C MET A 146 -4.20 7.40 1.46
N ALA A 147 -3.29 7.37 2.43
CA ALA A 147 -2.16 6.44 2.43
C ALA A 147 -2.63 4.97 2.49
N PHE A 148 -3.59 4.63 3.35
CA PHE A 148 -4.13 3.28 3.45
C PHE A 148 -4.93 2.87 2.21
N ARG A 149 -5.72 3.77 1.60
CA ARG A 149 -6.40 3.50 0.33
C ARG A 149 -5.41 3.24 -0.80
N HIS A 150 -4.34 4.03 -0.87
CA HIS A 150 -3.28 3.82 -1.85
C HIS A 150 -2.58 2.46 -1.65
N GLU A 151 -2.29 2.09 -0.39
CA GLU A 151 -1.69 0.79 -0.09
C GLU A 151 -2.61 -0.38 -0.44
N ALA A 152 -3.91 -0.27 -0.16
CA ALA A 152 -4.90 -1.25 -0.58
C ALA A 152 -4.87 -1.49 -2.10
N TRP A 153 -4.83 -0.41 -2.88
CA TRP A 153 -4.73 -0.48 -4.34
C TRP A 153 -3.42 -1.13 -4.81
N MET A 154 -2.28 -0.75 -4.21
CA MET A 154 -0.97 -1.34 -4.53
C MET A 154 -0.92 -2.84 -4.28
N ILE A 155 -1.51 -3.32 -3.17
CA ILE A 155 -1.59 -4.74 -2.85
C ILE A 155 -2.49 -5.46 -3.85
N ALA A 156 -3.66 -4.90 -4.16
CA ALA A 156 -4.57 -5.48 -5.14
C ALA A 156 -3.95 -5.57 -6.54
N ALA A 157 -3.12 -4.60 -6.93
CA ALA A 157 -2.38 -4.64 -8.19
C ALA A 157 -1.29 -5.73 -8.19
N LYS A 158 -0.55 -5.90 -7.08
CA LYS A 158 0.53 -6.90 -6.95
C LYS A 158 0.02 -8.34 -6.82
N LEU A 159 -1.09 -8.52 -6.11
CA LEU A 159 -1.66 -9.84 -5.82
C LEU A 159 -2.68 -10.30 -6.86
N GLN A 160 -2.99 -9.47 -7.86
CA GLN A 160 -3.77 -9.92 -8.99
C GLN A 160 -3.06 -11.12 -9.63
N PRO A 161 -3.66 -12.32 -9.60
CA PRO A 161 -3.15 -13.39 -10.42
C PRO A 161 -3.20 -12.88 -11.84
N HIS A 162 -2.11 -12.99 -12.60
CA HIS A 162 -2.16 -12.89 -14.05
C HIS A 162 -3.24 -13.88 -14.49
N GLN A 163 -4.46 -13.37 -14.70
CA GLN A 163 -5.50 -14.13 -15.33
C GLN A 163 -4.92 -14.44 -16.68
N LYS A 164 -4.52 -15.70 -16.86
CA LYS A 164 -4.12 -16.26 -18.13
C LYS A 164 -5.08 -15.70 -19.19
N GLN A 165 -4.58 -14.79 -20.01
CA GLN A 165 -5.15 -14.46 -21.32
C GLN A 165 -4.89 -15.66 -22.23
N ASP A 166 -5.35 -16.84 -21.82
CA ASP A 166 -5.27 -18.08 -22.57
C ASP A 166 -6.70 -18.60 -22.65
N GLU A 167 -7.14 -18.87 -23.88
CA GLU A 167 -8.51 -19.26 -24.28
C GLU A 167 -9.54 -18.15 -24.48
N ARG A 168 -9.22 -17.08 -25.22
CA ARG A 168 -10.13 -16.55 -26.28
C ARG A 168 -9.35 -15.90 -27.42
N ARG A 169 -8.46 -16.67 -28.05
CA ARG A 169 -8.39 -16.73 -29.53
C ARG A 169 -9.72 -17.41 -29.89
N PHE A 170 -10.84 -16.72 -29.98
CA PHE A 170 -11.30 -16.06 -31.20
C PHE A 170 -10.72 -16.75 -32.45
N ASP A 171 -11.12 -18.01 -32.61
CA ASP A 171 -11.30 -18.65 -33.92
C ASP A 171 -12.30 -17.78 -34.71
N SER A 172 -11.79 -16.69 -35.26
CA SER A 172 -12.39 -15.96 -36.37
C SER A 172 -11.80 -16.52 -37.67
N ASP A 173 -12.12 -17.76 -37.96
CA ASP A 173 -12.05 -18.28 -39.33
C ASP A 173 -13.07 -19.41 -39.44
N VAL A 174 -14.25 -19.06 -39.95
CA VAL A 174 -15.06 -19.79 -40.95
C VAL A 174 -16.44 -19.10 -40.97
N GLN A 175 -16.50 -17.97 -41.68
CA GLN A 175 -17.74 -17.55 -42.34
C GLN A 175 -17.70 -18.08 -43.77
N HIS A 176 -18.36 -19.21 -44.04
CA HIS A 176 -19.25 -19.37 -45.19
C HIS A 176 -19.84 -20.79 -45.18
N VAL A 177 -21.17 -20.91 -45.10
CA VAL A 177 -22.03 -21.63 -46.06
C VAL A 177 -23.48 -21.47 -45.59
N SER A 178 -24.20 -20.63 -46.34
CA SER A 178 -25.63 -20.63 -46.69
C SER A 178 -26.67 -21.48 -45.93
N ASN A 179 -27.73 -20.77 -45.50
CA ASN A 179 -29.17 -21.04 -45.63
C ASN A 179 -29.71 -22.48 -45.60
N ALA A 180 -30.56 -22.77 -44.59
CA ALA A 180 -31.95 -23.22 -44.82
C ALA A 180 -32.81 -23.01 -43.54
N PRO A 181 -34.11 -22.70 -43.67
CA PRO A 181 -35.03 -22.62 -42.53
C PRO A 181 -35.58 -24.02 -42.19
N ILE A 182 -35.25 -24.53 -41.00
CA ILE A 182 -35.86 -25.77 -40.49
C ILE A 182 -37.13 -25.42 -39.72
N ARG A 183 -38.28 -25.68 -40.36
CA ARG A 183 -39.57 -25.86 -39.70
C ARG A 183 -39.74 -27.35 -39.39
N CYS A 184 -40.02 -27.72 -38.14
CA CYS A 184 -40.72 -28.96 -37.74
C CYS A 184 -41.36 -28.71 -36.36
N VAL A 185 -42.60 -28.22 -36.31
CA VAL A 185 -43.86 -28.96 -36.05
C VAL A 185 -43.89 -29.69 -34.70
N MET A 186 -44.78 -29.23 -33.81
CA MET A 186 -45.18 -29.89 -32.56
C MET A 186 -45.83 -31.25 -32.83
N GLN A 187 -45.53 -32.23 -31.99
CA GLN A 187 -46.47 -33.33 -31.71
C GLN A 187 -46.58 -33.51 -30.20
N PRO A 188 -47.82 -33.57 -29.64
CA PRO A 188 -48.04 -34.09 -28.30
C PRO A 188 -48.14 -35.62 -28.34
N VAL A 189 -47.60 -36.28 -27.32
CA VAL A 189 -47.89 -37.67 -27.01
C VAL A 189 -48.66 -37.68 -25.69
N PHE A 190 -49.80 -38.37 -25.75
CA PHE A 190 -50.86 -38.62 -24.78
C PHE A 190 -50.55 -38.49 -23.28
#